data_AF-A0A3S5CVN4-F1
#
_entry.id   AF-A0A3S5CVN4-F1
#
_cell.length_a   1.000
_cell.length_b   1.000
_cell.length_c   1.000
_cell.angle_alpha   90.00
_cell.angle_beta   90.00
_cell.angle_gamma   90.00
#
_symmetry.space_group_name_H-M   'P 1'
#
loop_
_entity.id
_entity.type
_entity.pdbx_description
1 polymer ?
#
loop_
_entity_poly.entity_id
_entity_poly.type
_entity_poly.pdbx_seq_one_letter_code
_entity_poly.pdbx_strand_id
1 'polypeptide(L)'
;MAKFGNNFLNRFQCSLLPNPVLDSVTLVDTPGILSGEKQRLDRGYDFTGVIEWFADRVDRIILLFDAHKLDISDEFKRAIETLKGNEDKIRIVLNKADMVDSQQLMRVYGALMWSLGKILYTPEVARVYIGTFWDKPLHFDTNRKLFELEELDLFKDLRTLPGNAALRKLNDLIRRARLAKVSPVVYLYFLLQLLTLSSF
;
A
#
# COMPACT_ATOMS: atom_id res chain seq x y z
N MET A 1 -12.91 0.96 -14.03
CA MET A 1 -12.60 -0.42 -13.62
C MET A 1 -12.83 -1.46 -14.72
N ALA A 2 -13.73 -1.21 -15.70
CA ALA A 2 -13.95 -2.11 -16.85
C ALA A 2 -12.68 -2.46 -17.67
N LYS A 3 -11.65 -1.60 -17.64
CA LYS A 3 -10.34 -1.86 -18.27
C LYS A 3 -9.63 -3.13 -17.77
N PHE A 4 -9.99 -3.63 -16.59
CA PHE A 4 -9.40 -4.86 -16.01
C PHE A 4 -10.20 -6.13 -16.37
N GLY A 5 -11.27 -6.00 -17.16
CA GLY A 5 -12.06 -7.11 -17.68
C GLY A 5 -13.04 -7.73 -16.68
N ASN A 6 -13.86 -8.66 -17.20
CA ASN A 6 -14.93 -9.30 -16.43
C ASN A 6 -14.40 -10.17 -15.27
N ASN A 7 -13.22 -10.77 -15.41
CA ASN A 7 -12.61 -11.61 -14.37
C ASN A 7 -12.37 -10.83 -13.07
N PHE A 8 -11.93 -9.57 -13.17
CA PHE A 8 -11.78 -8.69 -12.00
C PHE A 8 -13.14 -8.26 -11.45
N LEU A 9 -14.06 -7.83 -12.31
CA LEU A 9 -15.39 -7.34 -11.88
C LEU A 9 -16.19 -8.42 -11.14
N ASN A 10 -16.09 -9.69 -11.55
CA ASN A 10 -16.75 -10.80 -10.87
C ASN A 10 -16.23 -11.04 -9.44
N ARG A 11 -15.02 -10.55 -9.13
CA ARG A 11 -14.40 -10.66 -7.80
C ARG A 11 -14.41 -9.33 -7.03
N PHE A 12 -14.88 -8.25 -7.65
CA PHE A 12 -14.96 -6.93 -7.03
C PHE A 12 -16.36 -6.71 -6.44
N GLN A 13 -16.45 -6.67 -5.13
CA GLN A 13 -17.71 -6.56 -4.40
C GLN A 13 -17.75 -5.27 -3.57
N CYS A 14 -18.94 -4.71 -3.42
CA CYS A 14 -19.20 -3.57 -2.55
C CYS A 14 -20.11 -4.03 -1.41
N SER A 15 -19.63 -3.90 -0.18
CA SER A 15 -20.43 -4.12 1.03
C SER A 15 -20.79 -2.77 1.63
N LEU A 16 -22.07 -2.59 1.96
CA LEU A 16 -22.60 -1.37 2.56
C LEU A 16 -23.08 -1.68 3.97
N LEU A 17 -22.67 -0.86 4.93
CA LEU A 17 -23.04 -0.98 6.34
C LEU A 17 -23.31 0.43 6.89
N PRO A 18 -24.43 0.68 7.58
CA PRO A 18 -24.62 1.93 8.30
C PRO A 18 -23.65 1.99 9.48
N ASN A 19 -22.56 2.74 9.32
CA ASN A 19 -21.53 2.91 10.35
C ASN A 19 -20.95 4.33 10.27
N PRO A 20 -20.87 5.07 11.40
CA PRO A 20 -20.35 6.44 11.41
C PRO A 20 -18.92 6.61 10.85
N VAL A 21 -18.09 5.57 10.91
CA VAL A 21 -16.76 5.56 10.30
C VAL A 21 -16.88 5.61 8.77
N LEU A 22 -17.84 4.86 8.22
CA LEU A 22 -18.06 4.76 6.79
C LEU A 22 -18.68 6.03 6.17
N ASP A 23 -19.27 6.90 7.00
CA ASP A 23 -19.72 8.24 6.57
C ASP A 23 -18.53 9.15 6.20
N SER A 24 -17.36 8.88 6.80
CA SER A 24 -16.17 9.72 6.63
C SER A 24 -15.11 9.09 5.74
N VAL A 25 -15.00 7.76 5.72
CA VAL A 25 -13.97 7.03 4.94
C VAL A 25 -14.55 5.78 4.28
N THR A 26 -14.02 5.42 3.12
CA THR A 26 -14.33 4.13 2.48
C THR A 26 -13.12 3.22 2.57
N LEU A 27 -13.31 2.00 3.06
CA LEU A 27 -12.26 0.99 3.12
C LEU A 27 -12.32 0.11 1.87
N VAL A 28 -11.17 -0.12 1.25
CA VAL A 28 -11.02 -1.06 0.14
C VAL A 28 -10.17 -2.20 0.64
N ASP A 29 -10.80 -3.36 0.82
CA ASP A 29 -10.07 -4.59 1.13
C ASP A 29 -9.56 -5.24 -0.16
N THR A 30 -8.35 -5.78 -0.11
CA THR A 30 -7.68 -6.39 -1.26
C THR A 30 -7.47 -7.87 -0.98
N PRO A 31 -7.59 -8.75 -2.00
CA PRO A 31 -7.27 -10.16 -1.83
C PRO A 31 -5.86 -10.34 -1.26
N GLY A 32 -5.69 -11.25 -0.32
CA GLY A 32 -4.40 -11.55 0.28
C GLY A 32 -3.34 -11.82 -0.79
N ILE A 33 -2.15 -11.23 -0.62
CA ILE A 33 -1.02 -11.48 -1.50
C ILE A 33 -0.38 -12.79 -1.03
N LEU A 34 -0.54 -13.81 -1.84
CA LEU A 34 -0.14 -15.17 -1.50
C LEU A 34 1.24 -15.46 -2.07
N SER A 35 1.98 -16.35 -1.41
CA SER A 35 3.26 -16.86 -1.87
C SER A 35 3.03 -18.05 -2.81
N GLY A 36 3.07 -17.84 -4.14
CA GLY A 36 3.12 -18.94 -5.11
C GLY A 36 2.67 -18.61 -6.53
N GLU A 37 3.45 -19.03 -7.54
CA GLU A 37 3.18 -18.77 -8.96
C GLU A 37 1.82 -19.31 -9.45
N LYS A 38 1.35 -20.44 -8.88
CA LYS A 38 0.08 -21.06 -9.28
C LYS A 38 -1.11 -20.14 -9.06
N GLN A 39 -1.14 -19.38 -7.97
CA GLN A 39 -2.24 -18.47 -7.67
C GLN A 39 -2.18 -17.16 -8.46
N ARG A 40 -0.98 -16.77 -8.92
CA ARG A 40 -0.80 -15.63 -9.83
C ARG A 40 -1.47 -15.89 -11.18
N LEU A 41 -1.30 -17.10 -11.72
CA LEU A 41 -1.94 -17.51 -12.98
C LEU A 41 -3.46 -17.69 -12.82
N ASP A 42 -3.92 -18.10 -11.64
CA ASP A 42 -5.33 -18.42 -11.36
C ASP A 42 -6.24 -17.19 -11.09
N ARG A 43 -5.65 -16.00 -10.92
CA ARG A 43 -6.42 -14.75 -10.73
C ARG A 43 -7.16 -14.34 -11.99
N GLY A 44 -6.55 -14.53 -13.17
CA GLY A 44 -7.15 -14.18 -14.46
C GLY A 44 -7.32 -12.67 -14.71
N TYR A 45 -6.64 -11.82 -13.94
CA TYR A 45 -6.55 -10.36 -14.13
C TYR A 45 -5.18 -9.83 -13.68
N ASP A 46 -4.81 -8.65 -14.16
CA ASP A 46 -3.57 -7.96 -13.76
C ASP A 46 -3.70 -7.38 -12.35
N PHE A 47 -3.26 -8.13 -11.34
CA PHE A 47 -3.30 -7.71 -9.95
C PHE A 47 -2.45 -6.46 -9.70
N THR A 48 -1.24 -6.41 -10.24
CA THR A 48 -0.31 -5.29 -10.08
C THR A 48 -0.88 -3.99 -10.65
N GLY A 49 -1.46 -4.02 -11.85
CA GLY A 49 -2.11 -2.85 -12.45
C GLY A 49 -3.37 -2.40 -11.71
N VAL A 50 -4.09 -3.32 -11.05
CA VAL A 50 -5.21 -2.96 -10.16
C VAL A 50 -4.70 -2.23 -8.92
N ILE A 51 -3.66 -2.74 -8.26
CA ILE A 51 -3.05 -2.10 -7.08
C ILE A 51 -2.53 -0.70 -7.42
N GLU A 52 -1.79 -0.55 -8.52
CA GLU A 52 -1.33 0.76 -9.01
C GLU A 52 -2.50 1.73 -9.25
N TRP A 53 -3.58 1.25 -9.87
CA TRP A 53 -4.75 2.08 -10.16
C TRP A 53 -5.45 2.59 -8.89
N PHE A 54 -5.49 1.77 -7.84
CA PHE A 54 -5.99 2.18 -6.54
C PHE A 54 -5.02 3.13 -5.83
N ALA A 55 -3.71 2.85 -5.86
CA ALA A 55 -2.68 3.67 -5.22
C ALA A 55 -2.76 5.15 -5.65
N ASP A 56 -3.05 5.39 -6.94
CA ASP A 56 -3.22 6.71 -7.53
C ASP A 56 -4.49 7.47 -7.11
N ARG A 57 -5.40 6.82 -6.40
CA ARG A 57 -6.75 7.33 -6.07
C ARG A 57 -7.08 7.29 -4.58
N VAL A 58 -6.40 6.44 -3.82
CA VAL A 58 -6.60 6.36 -2.37
C VAL A 58 -5.84 7.46 -1.66
N ASP A 59 -6.33 7.81 -0.49
CA ASP A 59 -5.70 8.75 0.43
C ASP A 59 -4.62 8.11 1.32
N ARG A 60 -4.75 6.80 1.56
CA ARG A 60 -3.85 6.01 2.41
C ARG A 60 -3.75 4.58 1.92
N ILE A 61 -2.56 4.01 2.06
CA ILE A 61 -2.27 2.60 1.76
C ILE A 61 -1.73 1.97 3.04
N ILE A 62 -2.39 0.95 3.56
CA ILE A 62 -1.95 0.23 4.74
C ILE A 62 -1.34 -1.10 4.31
N LEU A 63 -0.06 -1.28 4.57
CA LEU A 63 0.65 -2.55 4.36
C LEU A 63 0.69 -3.33 5.67
N LEU A 64 0.01 -4.47 5.71
CA LEU A 64 -0.08 -5.34 6.87
C LEU A 64 1.00 -6.41 6.82
N PHE A 65 1.76 -6.55 7.90
CA PHE A 65 2.74 -7.61 8.12
C PHE A 65 2.42 -8.37 9.39
N ASP A 66 2.67 -9.68 9.40
CA ASP A 66 2.48 -10.53 10.57
C ASP A 66 3.81 -10.65 11.34
N ALA A 67 3.83 -10.26 12.61
CA ALA A 67 5.04 -10.30 13.43
C ALA A 67 5.52 -11.73 13.73
N HIS A 68 4.61 -12.70 13.77
CA HIS A 68 4.93 -14.09 14.05
C HIS A 68 5.44 -14.83 12.80
N LYS A 69 4.93 -14.47 11.61
CA LYS A 69 5.29 -15.08 10.32
C LYS A 69 5.67 -14.02 9.29
N LEU A 70 6.71 -13.25 9.60
CA LEU A 70 7.22 -12.26 8.65
C LEU A 70 7.76 -12.96 7.40
N ASP A 71 6.98 -12.92 6.32
CA ASP A 71 7.38 -13.38 4.99
C ASP A 71 7.02 -12.33 3.95
N ILE A 72 8.01 -11.94 3.14
CA ILE A 72 7.87 -10.93 2.09
C ILE A 72 8.08 -11.63 0.76
N SER A 73 6.99 -12.17 0.23
CA SER A 73 6.99 -12.90 -1.04
C SER A 73 7.35 -12.00 -2.22
N ASP A 74 7.84 -12.58 -3.32
CA ASP A 74 8.21 -11.80 -4.51
C ASP A 74 7.00 -11.16 -5.21
N GLU A 75 5.78 -11.70 -5.02
CA GLU A 75 4.56 -11.00 -5.46
C GLU A 75 4.29 -9.77 -4.59
N PHE A 76 4.50 -9.85 -3.29
CA PHE A 76 4.35 -8.72 -2.39
C PHE A 76 5.37 -7.62 -2.67
N LYS A 77 6.64 -7.98 -2.94
CA LYS A 77 7.67 -7.02 -3.36
C LYS A 77 7.25 -6.28 -4.64
N ARG A 78 6.80 -7.00 -5.66
CA ARG A 78 6.32 -6.39 -6.91
C ARG A 78 5.11 -5.49 -6.69
N ALA A 79 4.18 -5.88 -5.81
CA ALA A 79 3.06 -5.03 -5.45
C ALA A 79 3.54 -3.73 -4.80
N ILE A 80 4.49 -3.78 -3.86
CA ILE A 80 5.08 -2.57 -3.26
C ILE A 80 5.80 -1.72 -4.31
N GLU A 81 6.53 -2.33 -5.24
CA GLU A 81 7.21 -1.60 -6.32
C GLU A 81 6.22 -0.81 -7.20
N THR A 82 5.00 -1.31 -7.41
CA THR A 82 3.94 -0.56 -8.11
C THR A 82 3.41 0.65 -7.33
N LEU A 83 3.71 0.75 -6.04
CA LEU A 83 3.33 1.91 -5.21
C LEU A 83 4.33 3.06 -5.31
N LYS A 84 5.37 2.92 -6.15
CA LYS A 84 6.37 3.97 -6.39
C LYS A 84 5.70 5.26 -6.82
N GLY A 85 6.13 6.37 -6.22
CA GLY A 85 5.53 7.70 -6.38
C GLY A 85 4.33 7.98 -5.47
N ASN A 86 3.84 7.00 -4.71
CA ASN A 86 2.79 7.14 -3.69
C ASN A 86 3.31 6.80 -2.28
N GLU A 87 4.63 6.91 -2.04
CA GLU A 87 5.28 6.52 -0.78
C GLU A 87 4.73 7.30 0.43
N ASP A 88 4.35 8.56 0.22
CA ASP A 88 3.78 9.45 1.24
C ASP A 88 2.46 8.93 1.84
N LYS A 89 1.73 8.13 1.05
CA LYS A 89 0.44 7.52 1.41
C LYS A 89 0.60 6.22 2.19
N ILE A 90 1.80 5.61 2.19
CA ILE A 90 2.05 4.30 2.78
C ILE A 90 2.14 4.41 4.31
N ARG A 91 1.46 3.50 4.99
CA ARG A 91 1.59 3.21 6.42
C ARG A 91 1.78 1.73 6.59
N ILE A 92 2.69 1.36 7.47
CA ILE A 92 3.04 -0.03 7.69
C ILE A 92 2.49 -0.44 9.04
N VAL A 93 1.86 -1.59 9.11
CA VAL A 93 1.28 -2.13 10.34
C VAL A 93 1.88 -3.50 10.57
N LEU A 94 2.64 -3.63 11.65
CA LEU A 94 3.17 -4.91 12.13
C LEU A 94 2.17 -5.49 13.14
N ASN A 95 1.27 -6.34 12.63
CA ASN A 95 0.17 -6.95 13.35
C ASN A 95 0.61 -8.22 14.09
N LYS A 96 -0.17 -8.64 15.09
CA LYS A 96 0.09 -9.81 15.96
C LYS A 96 1.42 -9.72 16.70
N ALA A 97 1.81 -8.50 17.08
CA ALA A 97 3.04 -8.27 17.84
C ALA A 97 3.01 -8.90 19.25
N ASP A 98 1.81 -9.19 19.77
CA ASP A 98 1.61 -9.93 21.02
C ASP A 98 1.95 -11.42 20.94
N MET A 99 2.15 -11.97 19.75
CA MET A 99 2.51 -13.39 19.52
C MET A 99 4.02 -13.65 19.63
N VAL A 100 4.83 -12.61 19.85
CA VAL A 100 6.29 -12.68 19.92
C VAL A 100 6.78 -11.96 21.18
N ASP A 101 7.91 -12.40 21.74
CA ASP A 101 8.52 -11.74 22.88
C ASP A 101 9.19 -10.41 22.47
N SER A 102 9.55 -9.57 23.44
CA SER A 102 10.16 -8.26 23.15
C SER A 102 11.45 -8.35 22.35
N GLN A 103 12.29 -9.39 22.55
CA GLN A 103 13.53 -9.52 21.78
C GLN A 103 13.26 -9.96 20.35
N GLN A 104 12.38 -10.93 20.13
CA GLN A 104 11.97 -11.34 18.78
C GLN A 104 11.26 -10.20 18.06
N LEU A 105 10.42 -9.42 18.73
CA LEU A 105 9.75 -8.25 18.14
C LEU A 105 10.77 -7.26 17.55
N MET A 106 11.85 -6.95 18.29
CA MET A 106 12.91 -6.06 17.79
C MET A 106 13.65 -6.66 16.59
N ARG A 107 13.89 -7.98 16.58
CA ARG A 107 14.52 -8.67 15.44
C ARG A 107 13.62 -8.66 14.20
N VAL A 108 12.33 -8.92 14.37
CA VAL A 108 11.32 -8.91 13.30
C VAL A 108 11.16 -7.50 12.74
N TYR A 109 11.06 -6.49 13.61
CA TYR A 109 11.03 -5.09 13.21
C TYR A 109 12.26 -4.71 12.39
N GLY A 110 13.46 -5.05 12.87
CA GLY A 110 14.71 -4.80 12.15
C GLY A 110 14.75 -5.49 10.77
N ALA A 111 14.34 -6.75 10.70
CA ALA A 111 14.27 -7.51 9.44
C ALA A 111 13.25 -6.93 8.45
N LEU A 112 12.10 -6.46 8.94
CA LEU A 112 11.08 -5.77 8.16
C LEU A 112 11.65 -4.47 7.55
N MET A 113 12.24 -3.62 8.38
CA MET A 113 12.80 -2.34 7.94
C MET A 113 13.95 -2.51 6.95
N TRP A 114 14.82 -3.49 7.19
CA TRP A 114 15.90 -3.84 6.26
C TRP A 114 15.35 -4.27 4.90
N SER A 115 14.33 -5.13 4.88
CA SER A 115 13.71 -5.60 3.65
C SER A 115 13.00 -4.46 2.91
N LEU A 116 12.25 -3.63 3.62
CA LEU A 116 11.55 -2.48 3.04
C LEU A 116 12.51 -1.43 2.49
N GLY A 117 13.64 -1.17 3.17
CA GLY A 117 14.65 -0.23 2.69
C GLY A 117 15.29 -0.65 1.36
N LYS A 118 15.22 -1.93 0.98
CA LYS A 118 15.67 -2.41 -0.34
C LYS A 118 14.61 -2.23 -1.42
N ILE A 119 13.33 -2.19 -1.05
CA ILE A 119 12.18 -2.19 -1.97
C ILE A 119 11.66 -0.77 -2.18
N LEU A 120 11.60 0.03 -1.11
CA LEU A 120 11.17 1.42 -1.14
C LEU A 120 12.34 2.29 -1.61
N TYR A 121 12.17 2.96 -2.74
CA TYR A 121 13.18 3.85 -3.35
C TYR A 121 13.13 5.27 -2.77
N THR A 122 12.92 5.39 -1.45
CA THR A 122 12.93 6.69 -0.75
C THR A 122 13.90 6.64 0.43
N PRO A 123 14.70 7.70 0.67
CA PRO A 123 15.51 7.80 1.88
C PRO A 123 14.65 7.98 3.14
N GLU A 124 13.36 8.31 2.99
CA GLU A 124 12.45 8.52 4.11
C GLU A 124 11.94 7.18 4.67
N VAL A 125 12.03 7.05 5.99
CA VAL A 125 11.59 5.85 6.70
C VAL A 125 10.06 5.86 6.83
N ALA A 126 9.39 4.86 6.25
CA ALA A 126 7.94 4.71 6.40
C ALA A 126 7.56 4.49 7.87
N ARG A 127 6.48 5.14 8.33
CA ARG A 127 5.94 4.96 9.68
C ARG A 127 5.37 3.54 9.84
N VAL A 128 5.87 2.82 10.84
CA VAL A 128 5.40 1.49 11.24
C VAL A 128 4.62 1.61 12.55
N TYR A 129 3.40 1.08 12.57
CA TYR A 129 2.59 0.91 13.77
C TYR A 129 2.70 -0.54 14.24
N ILE A 130 3.07 -0.75 15.50
CA ILE A 130 3.30 -2.07 16.06
C ILE A 130 2.17 -2.37 17.04
N GLY A 131 1.46 -3.47 16.83
CA GLY A 131 0.40 -3.85 17.75
C GLY A 131 -0.33 -5.10 17.33
N THR A 132 -1.46 -5.34 18.00
CA THR A 132 -2.38 -6.39 17.63
C THR A 132 -3.78 -5.82 17.55
N PHE A 133 -4.32 -5.74 16.34
CA PHE A 133 -5.55 -5.02 16.02
C PHE A 133 -6.74 -5.98 16.05
N TRP A 134 -7.04 -6.53 17.23
CA TRP A 134 -8.19 -7.42 17.46
C TRP A 134 -8.75 -7.27 18.88
N ASP A 135 -9.98 -7.74 19.11
CA ASP A 135 -10.65 -7.62 20.41
C ASP A 135 -10.33 -8.79 21.38
N LYS A 136 -9.29 -9.58 21.08
CA LYS A 136 -8.91 -10.75 21.89
C LYS A 136 -7.88 -10.37 22.96
N PRO A 137 -7.82 -11.11 24.09
CA PRO A 137 -6.77 -10.91 25.08
C PRO A 137 -5.38 -11.11 24.47
N LEU A 138 -4.44 -10.26 24.86
CA LEU A 138 -3.05 -10.34 24.42
C LEU A 138 -2.38 -11.63 24.93
N HIS A 139 -1.60 -12.29 24.08
CA HIS A 139 -0.78 -13.43 24.50
C HIS A 139 0.39 -12.98 25.39
N PHE A 140 1.23 -12.07 24.88
CA PHE A 140 2.24 -11.38 25.69
C PHE A 140 1.82 -9.93 25.93
N ASP A 141 1.64 -9.55 27.20
CA ASP A 141 1.18 -8.23 27.61
C ASP A 141 2.31 -7.27 28.04
N THR A 142 3.57 -7.73 28.00
CA THR A 142 4.76 -6.94 28.37
C THR A 142 4.82 -5.59 27.66
N ASN A 143 4.43 -5.55 26.39
CA ASN A 143 4.45 -4.35 25.54
C ASN A 143 3.06 -3.73 25.34
N ARG A 144 2.07 -4.05 26.18
CA ARG A 144 0.68 -3.56 26.06
C ARG A 144 0.60 -2.04 25.83
N LYS A 145 1.32 -1.27 26.65
CA LYS A 145 1.34 0.19 26.55
C LYS A 145 1.85 0.69 25.20
N LEU A 146 2.84 0.00 24.61
CA LEU A 146 3.33 0.34 23.27
C LEU A 146 2.25 0.07 22.23
N PHE A 147 1.59 -1.08 22.29
CA PHE A 147 0.54 -1.46 21.33
C PHE A 147 -0.65 -0.48 21.37
N GLU A 148 -1.11 -0.10 22.56
CA GLU A 148 -2.20 0.86 22.73
C GLU A 148 -1.82 2.25 22.18
N LEU A 149 -0.59 2.71 22.41
CA LEU A 149 -0.12 4.00 21.89
C LEU A 149 -0.02 4.01 20.37
N GLU A 150 0.54 2.95 19.77
CA GLU A 150 0.63 2.83 18.30
C GLU A 150 -0.74 2.68 17.64
N GLU A 151 -1.68 1.97 18.28
CA GLU A 151 -3.06 1.87 17.82
C GLU A 151 -3.76 3.25 17.83
N LEU A 152 -3.62 4.00 18.93
CA LEU A 152 -4.15 5.36 19.02
C LEU A 152 -3.57 6.28 17.95
N ASP A 153 -2.26 6.17 17.68
CA ASP A 153 -1.61 6.98 16.66
C ASP A 153 -2.03 6.60 15.24
N LEU A 154 -2.27 5.31 14.95
CA LEU A 154 -2.88 4.88 13.70
C LEU A 154 -4.29 5.46 13.55
N PHE A 155 -5.12 5.39 14.59
CA PHE A 155 -6.48 5.95 14.53
C PHE A 155 -6.49 7.47 14.36
N LYS A 156 -5.56 8.19 14.99
CA LYS A 156 -5.40 9.63 14.74
C LYS A 156 -5.07 9.89 13.27
N ASP A 157 -4.10 9.17 12.69
CA ASP A 157 -3.71 9.33 11.29
C ASP A 157 -4.89 9.05 10.33
N LEU A 158 -5.72 8.04 10.62
CA LEU A 158 -6.94 7.73 9.87
C LEU A 158 -8.03 8.79 10.03
N ARG A 159 -8.24 9.32 11.24
CA ARG A 159 -9.22 10.40 11.49
C ARG A 159 -8.86 11.70 10.79
N THR A 160 -7.59 11.96 10.52
CA THR A 160 -7.17 13.16 9.76
C THR A 160 -7.43 13.05 8.26
N LEU A 161 -7.83 11.86 7.75
CA LEU A 161 -8.02 11.64 6.31
C LEU A 161 -9.02 12.60 5.66
N PRO A 162 -10.24 12.78 6.20
CA PRO A 162 -11.27 13.62 5.58
C PRO A 162 -10.88 15.10 5.57
N GLY A 163 -10.30 15.60 6.66
CA GLY A 163 -9.87 17.00 6.79
C GLY A 163 -8.76 17.37 5.81
N ASN A 164 -7.90 16.43 5.45
CA ASN A 164 -6.77 16.63 4.53
C ASN A 164 -7.08 16.23 3.08
N ALA A 165 -8.29 15.77 2.77
CA ALA A 165 -8.65 15.23 1.46
C ALA A 165 -8.47 16.27 0.33
N ALA A 166 -8.80 17.54 0.58
CA ALA A 166 -8.66 18.60 -0.42
C ALA A 166 -7.19 18.83 -0.83
N LEU A 167 -6.28 18.90 0.16
CA LEU A 167 -4.85 19.06 -0.08
C LEU A 167 -4.26 17.85 -0.82
N ARG A 168 -4.67 16.62 -0.48
CA ARG A 168 -4.21 15.42 -1.19
C ARG A 168 -4.69 15.40 -2.64
N LYS A 169 -5.96 15.73 -2.89
CA LYS A 169 -6.50 15.84 -4.26
C LYS A 169 -5.72 16.85 -5.10
N LEU A 170 -5.33 17.98 -4.49
CA LEU A 170 -4.49 18.98 -5.14
C LEU A 170 -3.09 18.45 -5.47
N ASN A 171 -2.44 17.76 -4.52
CA ASN A 171 -1.13 17.14 -4.74
C ASN A 171 -1.16 16.08 -5.85
N ASP A 172 -2.20 15.22 -5.86
CA ASP A 172 -2.40 14.22 -6.90
C ASP A 172 -2.64 14.87 -8.27
N LEU A 173 -3.39 15.97 -8.33
CA LEU A 173 -3.60 16.74 -9.56
C LEU A 173 -2.30 17.34 -10.09
N ILE A 174 -1.48 17.95 -9.22
CA ILE A 174 -0.16 18.49 -9.59
C ILE A 174 0.74 17.38 -10.13
N ARG A 175 0.75 16.21 -9.48
CA ARG A 175 1.53 15.05 -9.91
C ARG A 175 1.11 14.57 -11.30
N ARG A 176 -0.21 14.42 -11.54
CA ARG A 176 -0.75 14.04 -12.85
C ARG A 176 -0.43 15.09 -13.93
N ALA A 177 -0.52 16.38 -13.59
CA ALA A 177 -0.17 17.45 -14.52
C ALA A 177 1.33 17.42 -14.90
N ARG A 178 2.23 17.07 -13.96
CA ARG A 178 3.66 16.90 -14.26
C ARG A 178 3.90 15.71 -15.21
N LEU A 179 3.28 14.55 -14.94
CA LEU A 179 3.40 13.38 -15.81
C LEU A 179 2.85 13.65 -17.23
N ALA A 180 1.72 14.34 -17.31
CA ALA A 180 1.11 14.74 -18.59
C ALA A 180 1.95 15.77 -19.37
N LYS A 181 2.81 16.57 -18.71
CA LYS A 181 3.76 17.45 -19.40
C LYS A 181 4.98 16.70 -19.93
N VAL A 182 5.42 15.66 -19.23
CA VAL A 182 6.58 14.85 -19.65
C VAL A 182 6.24 13.94 -20.83
N SER A 183 5.03 13.36 -20.85
CA SER A 183 4.62 12.40 -21.89
C SER A 183 4.67 12.95 -23.34
N PRO A 184 4.19 14.17 -23.66
CA PRO A 184 4.31 14.75 -25.01
C PRO A 184 5.74 15.11 -25.38
N VAL A 185 6.55 15.57 -24.42
CA VAL A 185 7.95 15.97 -24.67
C VAL A 185 8.81 14.75 -25.01
N VAL A 186 8.64 13.65 -24.27
CA VAL A 186 9.32 12.38 -24.56
C VAL A 186 8.84 11.80 -25.89
N TYR A 187 7.54 11.84 -26.16
CA TYR A 187 6.99 11.39 -27.44
C TYR A 187 7.54 12.22 -28.62
N LEU A 188 7.58 13.54 -28.50
CA LEU A 188 8.13 14.44 -29.52
C LEU A 188 9.63 14.22 -29.73
N TYR A 189 10.38 13.99 -28.65
CA TYR A 189 11.81 13.67 -28.72
C TYR A 189 12.07 12.36 -29.46
N PHE A 190 11.34 11.28 -29.14
CA PHE A 190 11.43 10.01 -29.87
C PHE A 190 10.97 10.12 -31.33
N LEU A 191 9.92 10.91 -31.60
CA LEU A 191 9.44 11.15 -32.96
C LEU A 191 10.50 11.87 -33.80
N LEU A 192 11.15 12.89 -33.22
CA LEU A 192 12.26 13.62 -33.85
C LEU A 192 13.45 12.70 -34.13
N GLN A 193 13.82 11.82 -33.19
CA GLN A 193 14.90 10.85 -33.38
C GLN A 193 14.59 9.84 -34.49
N LEU A 194 13.36 9.32 -34.55
CA LEU A 194 12.91 8.43 -35.62
C LEU A 194 12.93 9.13 -36.98
N LEU A 195 12.44 10.37 -37.06
CA LEU A 195 12.45 11.17 -38.29
C LEU A 195 13.87 11.45 -38.80
N THR A 196 14.84 11.67 -37.89
CA THR A 196 16.25 11.85 -38.26
C THR A 196 16.94 10.57 -38.74
N LEU A 197 16.52 9.39 -38.26
CA LEU A 197 17.07 8.10 -38.68
C LEU A 197 16.49 7.61 -40.01
N SER A 198 15.27 8.00 -40.36
CA SER A 198 14.64 7.73 -41.67
C SER A 198 15.08 8.67 -42.80
N SER A 199 16.00 9.60 -42.52
CA SER A 199 16.55 10.56 -43.49
C SER A 199 17.95 10.17 -44.01
N PHE A 200 18.37 8.92 -43.78
CA PHE A 200 19.57 8.28 -44.34
C PHE A 200 19.20 7.04 -45.16
#